data_AF-A0A1V5AUR6-F1
#
_entry.id   AF-A0A1V5AUR6-F1
#
_cell.length_a   1.000
_cell.length_b   1.000
_cell.length_c   1.000
_cell.angle_alpha   90.00
_cell.angle_beta   90.00
_cell.angle_gamma   90.00
#
_symmetry.space_group_name_H-M   'P 1'
#
loop_
_entity.id
_entity.type
_entity.pdbx_description
1 polymer ?
#
loop_
_entity_poly.entity_id
_entity_poly.type
_entity_poly.pdbx_seq_one_letter_code
_entity_poly.pdbx_strand_id
1 'polypeptide(L)' 'MTRIVREPGKTMAVDPVCKMTVDEKTAKLKSDYKGTTYYFCAPGCKKAFDENPAKYLRPESQHKTGCGCGCR' A
#
# COMPACT_ATOMS: atom_id res chain seq x y z
N MET A 1 -40.13 2.37 -6.72
CA MET A 1 -39.32 2.62 -5.52
C MET A 1 -37.87 2.67 -5.96
N THR A 2 -37.27 3.84 -5.81
CA THR A 2 -36.09 4.30 -6.55
C THR A 2 -34.81 3.52 -6.20
N ARG A 3 -34.06 3.15 -7.24
CA ARG A 3 -32.67 2.68 -7.32
C ARG A 3 -31.88 2.67 -6.00
N ILE A 4 -31.63 1.48 -5.44
CA ILE A 4 -30.41 1.23 -4.68
C ILE A 4 -29.25 1.02 -5.67
N VAL A 5 -28.75 2.11 -6.24
CA VAL A 5 -27.37 2.08 -6.77
C VAL A 5 -26.49 1.84 -5.55
N ARG A 6 -26.04 0.60 -5.40
CA ARG A 6 -25.02 0.23 -4.41
C ARG A 6 -23.79 1.06 -4.76
N GLU A 7 -23.60 2.16 -4.03
CA GLU A 7 -22.48 3.07 -4.21
C GLU A 7 -21.21 2.23 -4.19
N PRO A 8 -20.41 2.28 -5.27
CA PRO A 8 -19.36 1.30 -5.44
C PRO A 8 -18.34 1.57 -4.33
N GLY A 9 -18.15 0.58 -3.45
CA GLY A 9 -17.20 0.64 -2.35
C GLY A 9 -15.87 1.22 -2.82
N LYS A 10 -15.41 2.28 -2.14
CA LYS A 10 -14.08 2.84 -2.37
C LYS A 10 -13.08 1.81 -1.88
N THR A 11 -12.51 1.08 -2.82
CA THR A 11 -11.41 0.15 -2.58
C THR A 11 -10.14 0.99 -2.51
N MET A 12 -9.58 1.05 -1.31
CA MET A 12 -8.45 1.89 -0.93
C MET A 12 -7.22 0.98 -0.84
N ALA A 13 -6.25 1.22 -1.70
CA ALA A 13 -4.96 0.53 -1.67
C ALA A 13 -3.94 1.34 -0.87
N VAL A 14 -2.93 0.68 -0.32
CA VAL A 14 -1.83 1.35 0.38
C VAL A 14 -0.61 1.38 -0.54
N ASP A 15 -0.09 2.57 -0.79
CA ASP A 15 1.14 2.76 -1.56
C ASP A 15 2.36 2.37 -0.69
N PRO A 16 3.15 1.36 -1.08
CA PRO A 16 4.31 0.89 -0.29
C PRO A 16 5.48 1.89 -0.27
N VAL A 17 5.51 2.88 -1.16
CA VAL A 17 6.56 3.91 -1.22
C VAL A 17 6.30 5.02 -0.22
N CYS A 18 5.08 5.58 -0.22
CA CYS A 18 4.73 6.72 0.62
C CYS A 18 3.88 6.37 1.85
N LYS A 19 3.44 5.11 1.99
CA LYS A 19 2.52 4.64 3.04
C LYS A 19 1.20 5.42 3.09
N MET A 20 0.84 6.12 2.02
CA MET A 20 -0.45 6.78 1.90
C MET A 20 -1.49 5.83 1.32
N THR A 21 -2.71 6.02 1.76
CA THR A 21 -3.90 5.41 1.18
C THR A 21 -4.20 6.07 -0.15
N VAL A 22 -4.26 5.27 -1.21
CA VAL A 22 -4.62 5.70 -2.57
C VAL A 22 -5.91 4.99 -2.99
N ASP A 23 -6.80 5.74 -3.65
CA ASP A 23 -8.08 5.22 -4.08
C ASP A 23 -7.89 4.47 -5.41
N GLU A 24 -8.17 3.16 -5.44
CA GLU A 24 -7.93 2.29 -6.61
C GLU A 24 -8.70 2.76 -7.86
N LYS A 25 -9.79 3.51 -7.67
CA LYS A 25 -10.58 4.07 -8.79
C LYS A 25 -9.98 5.31 -9.38
N THR A 26 -9.22 6.07 -8.59
CA THR A 26 -8.53 7.28 -9.04
C THR A 26 -7.08 7.01 -9.42
N ALA A 27 -6.51 5.92 -8.88
CA ALA A 27 -5.17 5.44 -9.18
C ALA A 27 -5.09 4.93 -10.63
N LYS A 28 -4.71 5.83 -11.54
CA LYS A 28 -4.32 5.46 -12.91
C LYS A 28 -3.01 4.68 -12.95
N LEU A 29 -2.22 4.76 -11.88
CA LEU A 29 -0.89 4.18 -11.78
C LEU A 29 -0.94 2.94 -10.91
N LYS A 30 -0.72 1.80 -11.54
CA LYS A 30 -0.59 0.49 -10.90
C LYS A 30 0.61 -0.28 -11.43
N SER A 31 1.12 -1.20 -10.63
CA SER A 31 2.21 -2.10 -10.99
C SER A 31 1.98 -3.49 -10.41
N ASP A 32 2.23 -4.50 -11.21
CA ASP A 32 2.00 -5.89 -10.86
C ASP A 32 3.34 -6.48 -10.39
N TYR A 33 3.45 -6.81 -9.11
CA TYR A 33 4.68 -7.36 -8.55
C TYR A 33 4.41 -8.59 -7.69
N LYS A 34 5.09 -9.70 -8.00
CA LYS A 34 4.89 -11.02 -7.35
C LYS A 34 3.43 -11.51 -7.37
N GLY A 35 2.66 -11.14 -8.40
CA GLY A 35 1.24 -11.48 -8.51
C GLY A 35 0.31 -10.63 -7.63
N THR A 36 0.82 -9.55 -7.02
CA THR A 36 0.02 -8.55 -6.32
C THR A 36 0.01 -7.24 -7.10
N THR A 37 -1.17 -6.68 -7.34
CA THR A 37 -1.32 -5.36 -7.95
C THR A 37 -1.18 -4.28 -6.88
N TYR A 38 -0.15 -3.43 -7.02
CA TYR A 38 0.08 -2.27 -6.17
C TYR A 38 -0.34 -1.00 -6.90
N TYR A 39 -0.90 -0.05 -6.15
CA TYR A 39 -1.37 1.23 -6.66
C TYR A 39 -0.52 2.36 -6.10
N PHE A 40 -0.28 3.36 -6.93
CA PHE A 40 0.59 4.49 -6.59
C PHE A 40 -0.15 5.81 -6.74
N CYS A 41 0.09 6.71 -5.78
CA CYS A 41 -0.49 8.05 -5.82
C CYS A 41 0.13 8.92 -6.93
N ALA A 42 1.42 8.71 -7.23
CA ALA A 42 2.18 9.53 -8.16
C ALA A 42 3.06 8.69 -9.10
N PRO A 43 3.37 9.19 -10.31
CA PRO A 43 4.24 8.48 -11.26
C PRO A 43 5.67 8.32 -10.72
N GLY A 44 6.12 9.26 -9.87
CA GLY A 44 7.38 9.14 -9.14
C GLY A 44 7.41 7.96 -8.17
N CYS A 45 6.28 7.67 -7.49
CA CYS A 45 6.18 6.49 -6.62
C CYS A 45 6.22 5.19 -7.43
N LYS A 46 5.52 5.14 -8.58
CA LYS A 46 5.60 3.99 -9.49
C LYS A 46 7.04 3.76 -9.97
N LYS A 47 7.74 4.81 -10.39
CA LYS A 47 9.12 4.71 -10.88
C LYS A 47 10.08 4.24 -9.79
N ALA A 48 10.01 4.83 -8.61
CA ALA A 48 10.82 4.40 -7.46
C ALA A 48 10.55 2.93 -7.09
N PHE A 49 9.27 2.52 -7.12
CA PHE A 49 8.88 1.14 -6.89
C PHE A 49 9.40 0.20 -7.98
N ASP A 50 9.39 0.59 -9.25
CA ASP A 50 9.94 -0.20 -10.36
C ASP A 50 11.46 -0.37 -10.24
N GLU A 51 12.16 0.68 -9.81
CA GLU A 51 13.60 0.66 -9.56
C GLU A 51 13.98 -0.29 -8.41
N ASN A 52 13.23 -0.29 -7.30
CA ASN A 52 13.56 -1.09 -6.11
C ASN A 52 12.34 -1.62 -5.34
N PRO A 53 11.51 -2.51 -5.92
CA PRO A 53 10.25 -2.93 -5.31
C PRO A 53 10.49 -3.74 -4.02
N ALA A 54 11.56 -4.54 -3.98
CA ALA A 54 11.94 -5.33 -2.82
C ALA A 54 12.26 -4.47 -1.58
N LYS A 55 12.67 -3.21 -1.75
CA LYS A 55 12.97 -2.29 -0.65
C LYS A 55 11.69 -1.75 -0.01
N TYR A 56 10.68 -1.43 -0.82
CA TYR A 56 9.40 -0.89 -0.37
C TYR A 56 8.44 -1.97 0.13
N LEU A 57 8.55 -3.18 -0.40
CA LEU A 57 7.73 -4.33 0.02
C LEU A 57 8.30 -5.09 1.21
N ARG A 58 9.47 -4.72 1.73
CA ARG A 58 9.96 -5.31 2.98
C ARG A 58 9.07 -4.80 4.11
N PRO A 59 8.18 -5.64 4.69
CA PRO A 59 7.47 -5.22 5.87
C PRO A 59 8.52 -5.11 6.97
N GLU A 60 8.68 -3.91 7.53
CA GLU A 60 9.52 -3.69 8.69
C GLU A 60 8.86 -4.27 9.96
N SER A 61 8.33 -5.50 9.87
CA SER A 61 7.79 -6.28 11.00
C SER A 61 8.88 -6.73 11.99
N GLN A 62 10.04 -6.07 11.97
CA GLN A 62 11.18 -6.32 12.82
C GLN A 62 11.38 -5.14 13.78
N HIS A 63 10.30 -4.55 14.31
CA HIS A 63 10.36 -3.97 15.66
C HIS A 63 9.92 -5.05 16.65
N LYS A 64 10.72 -6.12 16.74
CA LYS A 64 10.64 -7.08 17.84
C LYS A 64 11.79 -6.79 18.79
N THR A 65 11.70 -5.68 19.51
CA THR A 65 12.49 -5.50 20.73
C THR A 65 11.58 -5.02 21.84
N GLY A 66 10.64 -5.90 22.21
CA GLY A 66 10.25 -6.00 23.60
C GLY A 66 11.47 -6.47 24.39
N CYS A 67 12.29 -5.52 24.85
CA CYS A 67 13.17 -5.76 25.99
C CYS A 67 12.38 -5.35 27.24
N GLY A 68 11.42 -6.20 27.60
CA GLY A 68 10.83 -6.23 28.92
C GLY A 68 11.68 -7.12 29.82
N CYS A 69 12.76 -6.58 30.37
CA CYS A 69 13.49 -7.18 31.50
C CYS A 69 13.86 -6.06 32.46
N GLY A 70 12.84 -5.51 33.13
CA GLY A 70 13.03 -4.75 34.36
C GLY A 70 13.25 -5.72 35.52
N CYS A 71 14.23 -5.39 36.37
CA CYS A 71 14.22 -5.62 37.81
C CYS A 71 14.26 -7.08 38.29
N ARG A 72 15.47 -7.60 38.54
CA ARG A 72 15.72 -8.46 39.70
C ARG A 72 17.12 -8.22 40.28
#